data_AF-M3ARE1-F1
#
_entry.id   AF-M3ARE1-F1
#
_cell.length_a   1.000
_cell.length_b   1.000
_cell.length_c   1.000
_cell.angle_alpha   90.00
_cell.angle_beta   90.00
_cell.angle_gamma   90.00
#
_symmetry.space_group_name_H-M   'P 1'
#
loop_
_entity.id
_entity.type
_entity.pdbx_description
1 polymer ?
#
loop_
_entity_poly.entity_id
_entity_poly.type
_entity_poly.pdbx_seq_one_letter_code
_entity_poly.pdbx_strand_id
1 'polypeptide(L)'
;MAPPQIPKLGAIWNSLNQKLENSRPGAITVTGSDIPEIFVKDLALHLLNEFEETEEKLKEVHKKLQDFGNSDVPVDWRAEGFENLAGMAVLTNDELKVYLLDVLVKKVVEMKAELGEKEGELAYEDLKHESLKKLRK
;
A
#
# COMPACT_ATOMS: atom_id res chain seq x y z
N MET A 1 -36.15 1.56 -21.79
CA MET A 1 -34.91 0.94 -21.27
C MET A 1 -33.95 2.07 -20.93
N ALA A 2 -33.47 2.16 -19.69
CA ALA A 2 -32.48 3.17 -19.33
C ALA A 2 -31.13 2.80 -19.98
N PRO A 3 -30.38 3.78 -20.53
CA PRO A 3 -29.06 3.50 -21.07
C PRO A 3 -28.15 2.94 -19.96
N PRO A 4 -27.25 2.00 -20.27
CA PRO A 4 -26.30 1.46 -19.30
C PRO A 4 -25.48 2.63 -18.74
N GLN A 5 -25.60 2.85 -17.43
CA GLN A 5 -24.78 3.85 -16.76
C GLN A 5 -23.34 3.35 -16.80
N ILE A 6 -22.50 4.04 -17.58
CA ILE A 6 -21.05 3.84 -17.51
C ILE A 6 -20.66 4.12 -16.05
N PRO A 7 -20.06 3.16 -15.34
CA PRO A 7 -19.67 3.39 -13.96
C PRO A 7 -18.69 4.57 -13.92
N LYS A 8 -19.02 5.58 -13.11
CA LYS A 8 -18.16 6.74 -12.92
C LYS A 8 -16.89 6.26 -12.21
N LEU A 9 -15.75 6.52 -12.81
CA LEU A 9 -14.43 6.16 -12.32
C LEU A 9 -14.22 6.48 -10.82
N GLY A 10 -14.75 7.63 -10.37
CA GLY A 10 -14.89 8.01 -8.95
C GLY A 10 -15.49 6.95 -8.02
N ALA A 11 -16.57 6.31 -8.43
CA ALA A 11 -17.26 5.31 -7.62
C ALA A 11 -16.48 3.99 -7.55
N ILE A 12 -15.82 3.62 -8.66
CA ILE A 12 -14.96 2.43 -8.70
C ILE A 12 -13.77 2.63 -7.77
N TRP A 13 -13.12 3.80 -7.81
CA TRP A 13 -12.03 4.12 -6.89
C TRP A 13 -12.46 4.10 -5.44
N ASN A 14 -13.59 4.73 -5.08
CA ASN A 14 -14.07 4.70 -3.71
C ASN A 14 -14.36 3.27 -3.23
N SER A 15 -14.95 2.44 -4.08
CA SER A 15 -15.21 1.04 -3.73
C SER A 15 -13.92 0.23 -3.60
N LEU A 16 -12.92 0.47 -4.46
CA LEU A 16 -11.63 -0.20 -4.40
C LEU A 16 -10.84 0.22 -3.17
N ASN A 17 -10.79 1.52 -2.87
CA ASN A 17 -10.14 2.06 -1.69
C ASN A 17 -10.77 1.52 -0.41
N GLN A 18 -12.10 1.46 -0.32
CA GLN A 18 -12.77 0.83 0.81
C GLN A 18 -12.39 -0.64 0.95
N LYS A 19 -12.25 -1.39 -0.15
CA LYS A 19 -11.82 -2.79 -0.10
C LYS A 19 -10.36 -2.93 0.30
N LEU A 20 -9.49 -2.05 -0.18
CA LEU A 20 -8.08 -2.01 0.22
C LEU A 20 -7.93 -1.70 1.72
N GLU A 21 -8.67 -0.71 2.23
CA GLU A 21 -8.70 -0.37 3.66
C GLU A 21 -9.23 -1.52 4.53
N ASN A 22 -10.22 -2.27 4.04
CA ASN A 22 -10.75 -3.44 4.73
C ASN A 22 -9.89 -4.70 4.56
N SER A 23 -8.93 -4.69 3.64
CA SER A 23 -8.06 -5.83 3.37
C SER A 23 -7.00 -5.95 4.45
N ARG A 24 -6.64 -7.19 4.76
CA ARG A 24 -5.54 -7.51 5.68
C ARG A 24 -4.54 -8.42 4.99
N PRO A 25 -3.28 -8.46 5.45
CA PRO A 25 -2.35 -9.50 5.02
C PRO A 25 -2.99 -10.88 5.17
N GLY A 26 -3.01 -11.67 4.09
CA GLY A 26 -3.65 -12.99 4.04
C GLY A 26 -5.18 -13.00 3.85
N ALA A 27 -5.85 -11.85 3.85
CA ALA A 27 -7.29 -11.71 3.62
C ALA A 27 -7.59 -10.46 2.76
N ILE A 28 -7.18 -10.52 1.49
CA ILE A 28 -7.42 -9.44 0.51
C ILE A 28 -8.85 -9.56 -0.02
N THR A 29 -9.62 -8.47 0.06
CA THR A 29 -11.05 -8.45 -0.36
C THR A 29 -11.24 -7.92 -1.79
N VAL A 30 -10.18 -7.37 -2.38
CA VAL A 30 -10.15 -6.92 -3.78
C VAL A 30 -10.08 -8.14 -4.70
N THR A 31 -10.94 -8.18 -5.71
CA THR A 31 -11.04 -9.28 -6.67
C THR A 31 -11.05 -8.78 -8.10
N GLY A 32 -10.87 -9.67 -9.08
CA GLY A 32 -10.89 -9.29 -10.50
C GLY A 32 -12.21 -8.66 -10.98
N SER A 33 -13.34 -8.92 -10.32
CA SER A 33 -14.61 -8.23 -10.64
C SER A 33 -14.62 -6.75 -10.22
N ASP A 34 -13.73 -6.37 -9.30
CA ASP A 34 -13.60 -4.99 -8.81
C ASP A 34 -12.76 -4.11 -9.73
N ILE A 35 -12.12 -4.71 -10.74
CA ILE A 35 -11.22 -4.06 -11.69
C ILE A 35 -11.83 -4.16 -13.09
N PRO A 36 -12.61 -3.16 -13.52
CA PRO A 36 -13.10 -3.08 -14.88
C PRO A 36 -11.93 -2.85 -15.85
N GLU A 37 -11.90 -3.58 -16.96
CA GLU A 37 -10.83 -3.47 -17.97
C GLU A 37 -10.64 -2.04 -18.49
N ILE A 38 -11.74 -1.28 -18.63
CA ILE A 38 -11.70 0.11 -19.10
C ILE A 38 -10.92 1.05 -18.17
N PHE A 39 -10.65 0.65 -16.92
CA PHE A 39 -9.96 1.45 -15.91
C PHE A 39 -8.70 0.76 -15.35
N VAL A 40 -8.29 -0.38 -15.90
CA VAL A 40 -7.17 -1.16 -15.37
C VAL A 40 -5.86 -0.36 -15.36
N LYS A 41 -5.63 0.50 -16.37
CA LYS A 41 -4.43 1.34 -16.46
C LYS A 41 -4.44 2.49 -15.46
N ASP A 42 -5.58 3.16 -15.30
CA ASP A 42 -5.74 4.22 -14.29
C ASP A 42 -5.59 3.66 -12.88
N LEU A 43 -6.13 2.45 -12.65
CA LEU A 43 -5.97 1.74 -11.38
C LEU A 43 -4.52 1.35 -11.12
N ALA A 44 -3.82 0.86 -12.13
CA ALA A 44 -2.40 0.52 -12.02
C ALA A 44 -1.55 1.73 -11.62
N LEU A 45 -1.79 2.87 -12.28
CA LEU A 45 -1.09 4.11 -11.94
C LEU A 45 -1.40 4.56 -10.52
N HIS A 46 -2.67 4.50 -10.11
CA HIS A 46 -3.08 4.89 -8.76
C HIS A 46 -2.43 4.01 -7.68
N LEU A 47 -2.50 2.69 -7.85
CA LEU A 47 -1.90 1.73 -6.92
C LEU A 47 -0.38 1.84 -6.88
N LEU A 48 0.26 2.17 -8.01
CA LEU A 48 1.71 2.41 -8.03
C LEU A 48 2.06 3.66 -7.24
N ASN A 49 1.33 4.77 -7.43
CA ASN A 49 1.56 5.98 -6.66
C ASN A 49 1.36 5.72 -5.15
N GLU A 50 0.31 4.97 -4.79
CA GLU A 50 0.04 4.61 -3.40
C GLU A 50 1.14 3.69 -2.82
N PHE A 51 1.66 2.75 -3.61
CA PHE A 51 2.82 1.96 -3.25
C PHE A 51 4.03 2.87 -2.98
N GLU A 52 4.36 3.79 -3.88
CA GLU A 52 5.53 4.67 -3.74
C GLU A 52 5.42 5.60 -2.53
N GLU A 53 4.25 6.19 -2.30
CA GLU A 53 3.98 7.02 -1.12
C GLU A 53 4.09 6.22 0.18
N THR A 54 3.57 4.99 0.21
CA THR A 54 3.65 4.13 1.40
C THR A 54 5.09 3.67 1.65
N GLU A 55 5.85 3.39 0.59
CA GLU A 55 7.26 3.02 0.65
C GLU A 55 8.10 4.14 1.27
N GLU A 56 7.87 5.38 0.85
CA GLU A 56 8.55 6.56 1.38
C GLU A 56 8.25 6.75 2.87
N LYS A 57 6.98 6.67 3.27
CA LYS A 57 6.58 6.77 4.68
C LYS A 57 7.21 5.68 5.55
N LEU A 58 7.21 4.43 5.08
CA LEU A 58 7.87 3.34 5.78
C LEU A 58 9.36 3.61 5.99
N LYS A 59 10.07 4.08 4.96
CA LYS A 59 11.49 4.46 5.08
C LYS A 59 11.71 5.54 6.13
N GLU A 60 10.84 6.54 6.21
CA GLU A 60 10.91 7.57 7.24
C GLU A 60 10.69 7.01 8.65
N VAL A 61 9.68 6.15 8.84
CA VAL A 61 9.37 5.55 10.13
C VAL A 61 10.51 4.62 10.57
N HIS A 62 10.99 3.75 9.67
CA HIS A 62 12.15 2.88 9.91
C HIS A 62 13.37 3.68 10.35
N LYS A 63 13.67 4.78 9.66
CA LYS A 63 14.78 5.67 10.03
C LYS A 63 14.61 6.25 11.44
N LYS A 64 13.41 6.71 11.80
CA LYS A 64 13.15 7.23 13.16
C LYS A 64 13.31 6.14 14.22
N LEU A 65 12.82 4.93 13.96
CA LEU A 65 13.00 3.78 14.87
C LEU A 65 14.48 3.43 15.04
N GLN A 66 15.28 3.48 13.97
CA GLN A 66 16.73 3.30 14.05
C GLN A 66 17.42 4.39 14.89
N ASP A 67 16.96 5.65 14.82
CA ASP A 67 17.47 6.74 15.66
C ASP A 67 17.20 6.49 17.17
N PHE A 68 16.13 5.73 17.50
CA PHE A 68 15.86 5.25 18.86
C PHE A 68 16.71 4.02 19.27
N GLY A 69 17.55 3.52 18.37
CA GLY A 69 18.38 2.34 18.59
C GLY A 69 17.68 1.02 18.28
N ASN A 70 16.53 1.06 17.59
CA ASN A 70 15.87 -0.16 17.13
C ASN A 70 16.66 -0.75 15.95
N SER A 71 16.86 -2.07 15.96
CA SER A 71 17.68 -2.77 14.94
C SER A 71 16.87 -3.22 13.74
N ASP A 72 15.80 -2.49 13.43
CA ASP A 72 14.84 -2.89 12.42
C ASP A 72 15.45 -2.80 11.02
N VAL A 73 15.32 -3.89 10.26
CA VAL A 73 15.90 -4.02 8.93
C VAL A 73 14.78 -3.73 7.92
N PRO A 74 14.90 -2.68 7.09
CA PRO A 74 13.88 -2.36 6.10
C PRO A 74 13.68 -3.50 5.11
N VAL A 75 12.42 -3.84 4.83
CA VAL A 75 12.05 -4.78 3.78
C VAL A 75 12.29 -4.14 2.41
N ASP A 76 12.90 -4.88 1.48
CA ASP A 76 12.96 -4.47 0.07
C ASP A 76 11.64 -4.76 -0.63
N TRP A 77 10.74 -3.78 -0.60
CA TRP A 77 9.40 -3.89 -1.18
C TRP A 77 9.38 -4.01 -2.70
N ARG A 78 10.47 -3.62 -3.38
CA ARG A 78 10.61 -3.72 -4.83
C ARG A 78 11.24 -5.05 -5.27
N ALA A 79 11.56 -5.93 -4.33
CA ALA A 79 11.99 -7.29 -4.65
C ALA A 79 10.86 -8.14 -5.24
N GLU A 80 11.25 -9.20 -5.96
CA GLU A 80 10.41 -10.27 -6.49
C GLU A 80 9.14 -9.84 -7.26
N GLY A 81 9.24 -9.83 -8.58
CA GLY A 81 8.07 -9.70 -9.45
C GLY A 81 7.41 -8.32 -9.45
N PHE A 82 8.04 -7.29 -8.87
CA PHE A 82 7.57 -5.92 -8.93
C PHE A 82 7.90 -5.28 -10.28
N GLU A 83 6.86 -4.78 -10.95
CA GLU A 83 6.96 -4.01 -12.19
C GLU A 83 6.81 -2.52 -11.90
N ASN A 84 7.77 -1.73 -12.37
CA ASN A 84 7.68 -0.27 -12.34
C ASN A 84 6.75 0.24 -13.45
N LEU A 85 6.59 1.57 -13.56
CA LEU A 85 5.72 2.18 -14.57
C LEU A 85 6.01 1.71 -16.00
N ALA A 86 7.29 1.58 -16.37
CA ALA A 86 7.69 1.11 -17.69
C ALA A 86 7.39 -0.38 -17.89
N GLY A 87 7.58 -1.20 -16.86
CA GLY A 87 7.22 -2.62 -16.85
C GLY A 87 5.72 -2.85 -16.99
N MET A 88 4.90 -2.10 -16.25
CA MET A 88 3.43 -2.17 -16.39
C MET A 88 2.93 -1.68 -17.75
N ALA A 89 3.63 -0.72 -18.38
CA ALA A 89 3.20 -0.16 -19.66
C ALA A 89 3.29 -1.15 -20.83
N VAL A 90 4.12 -2.19 -20.72
CA VAL A 90 4.26 -3.24 -21.74
C VAL A 90 3.30 -4.42 -21.56
N LEU A 91 2.61 -4.49 -20.41
CA LEU A 91 1.63 -5.54 -20.13
C LEU A 91 0.33 -5.31 -20.90
N THR A 92 -0.28 -6.41 -21.35
CA THR A 92 -1.67 -6.39 -21.81
C THR A 92 -2.61 -6.09 -20.65
N ASN A 93 -3.86 -5.70 -20.94
CA ASN A 93 -4.83 -5.41 -19.88
C ASN A 93 -5.08 -6.61 -18.95
N ASP A 94 -5.06 -7.84 -19.49
CA ASP A 94 -5.25 -9.05 -18.70
C ASP A 94 -4.05 -9.35 -17.81
N GLU A 95 -2.83 -9.25 -18.36
CA GLU A 95 -1.59 -9.40 -17.58
C GLU A 95 -1.46 -8.33 -16.51
N LEU A 96 -1.80 -7.09 -16.85
CA LEU A 96 -1.81 -5.97 -15.90
C LEU A 96 -2.82 -6.26 -14.79
N LYS A 97 -4.02 -6.74 -15.12
CA LYS A 97 -5.03 -7.09 -14.11
C LYS A 97 -4.56 -8.17 -13.15
N VAL A 98 -3.89 -9.21 -13.66
CA VAL A 98 -3.29 -10.27 -12.84
C VAL A 98 -2.18 -9.69 -11.97
N TYR A 99 -1.27 -8.89 -12.55
CA TYR A 99 -0.21 -8.22 -11.81
C TYR A 99 -0.73 -7.33 -10.67
N LEU A 100 -1.80 -6.56 -10.93
CA LEU A 100 -2.42 -5.72 -9.91
C LEU A 100 -2.93 -6.55 -8.73
N LEU A 101 -3.61 -7.66 -8.98
CA LEU A 101 -4.19 -8.49 -7.92
C LEU A 101 -3.13 -9.28 -7.16
N ASP A 102 -2.22 -9.92 -7.88
CA ASP A 102 -1.30 -10.91 -7.31
C ASP A 102 -0.06 -10.27 -6.70
N VAL A 103 0.34 -9.09 -7.19
CA VAL A 103 1.56 -8.40 -6.76
C VAL A 103 1.24 -7.07 -6.10
N LEU A 104 0.68 -6.11 -6.85
CA LEU A 104 0.66 -4.72 -6.40
C LEU A 104 -0.30 -4.48 -5.24
N VAL A 105 -1.54 -4.97 -5.34
CA VAL A 105 -2.54 -4.89 -4.25
C VAL A 105 -2.03 -5.59 -2.99
N LYS A 106 -1.43 -6.77 -3.15
CA LYS A 106 -0.86 -7.52 -2.04
C LYS A 106 0.24 -6.73 -1.33
N LYS A 107 1.21 -6.20 -2.08
CA LYS A 107 2.30 -5.38 -1.53
C LYS A 107 1.76 -4.13 -0.83
N VAL A 108 0.81 -3.40 -1.42
CA VAL A 108 0.21 -2.22 -0.78
C VAL A 108 -0.47 -2.57 0.55
N VAL A 109 -1.23 -3.67 0.60
CA VAL A 109 -1.89 -4.12 1.83
C VAL A 109 -0.87 -4.52 2.90
N GLU A 110 0.18 -5.24 2.52
CA GLU A 110 1.26 -5.64 3.43
C GLU A 110 2.03 -4.43 3.96
N MET A 111 2.37 -3.47 3.09
CA MET A 111 3.05 -2.24 3.47
C MET A 111 2.23 -1.36 4.42
N LYS A 112 0.93 -1.21 4.17
CA LYS A 112 0.05 -0.46 5.07
C LYS A 112 -0.06 -1.11 6.45
N ALA A 113 -0.07 -2.44 6.50
CA ALA A 113 -0.07 -3.16 7.76
C ALA A 113 1.24 -2.96 8.52
N GLU A 114 2.39 -3.07 7.84
CA GLU A 114 3.70 -2.79 8.44
C GLU A 114 3.79 -1.33 8.91
N LEU A 115 3.31 -0.38 8.11
CA LEU A 115 3.33 1.03 8.48
C LEU A 115 2.56 1.27 9.77
N GLY A 116 1.37 0.69 9.90
CA GLY A 116 0.57 0.80 11.12
C GLY A 116 1.25 0.17 12.35
N GLU A 117 1.93 -0.96 12.19
CA GLU A 117 2.71 -1.59 13.27
C GLU A 117 3.88 -0.70 13.70
N LYS A 118 4.66 -0.19 12.74
CA LYS A 118 5.85 0.63 12.97
C LYS A 118 5.53 2.01 13.50
N GLU A 119 4.44 2.63 13.06
CA GLU A 119 3.94 3.87 13.66
C GLU A 119 3.52 3.65 15.12
N GLY A 120 2.95 2.49 15.45
CA GLY A 120 2.64 2.10 16.82
C GLY A 120 3.89 1.91 17.68
N GLU A 121 4.92 1.24 17.16
CA GLU A 121 6.23 1.12 17.81
C GLU A 121 6.88 2.49 18.06
N LEU A 122 6.83 3.38 17.07
CA LEU A 122 7.40 4.72 17.15
C LEU A 122 6.73 5.53 18.26
N ALA A 123 5.39 5.51 18.33
CA ALA A 123 4.65 6.19 19.39
C ALA A 123 5.00 5.65 20.79
N TYR A 124 5.24 4.34 20.92
CA TYR A 124 5.65 3.73 22.17
C TYR A 124 7.06 4.17 22.61
N GLU A 125 8.04 4.12 21.71
CA GLU A 125 9.42 4.54 22.01
C GLU A 125 9.50 6.05 22.30
N ASP A 126 8.71 6.88 21.62
CA ASP A 126 8.57 8.31 21.92
C ASP A 126 8.10 8.55 23.36
N LEU A 127 7.02 7.88 23.79
CA LEU A 127 6.48 7.98 25.15
C LEU A 127 7.47 7.52 26.21
N LYS A 128 8.17 6.41 25.95
CA LYS A 128 9.20 5.86 26.84
C LYS A 128 10.37 6.82 26.98
N HIS A 129 10.85 7.39 25.87
CA HIS A 129 11.95 8.35 25.87
C HIS A 129 11.58 9.66 26.58
N GLU A 130 10.35 10.16 26.41
CA GLU A 130 9.84 11.33 27.14
C GLU A 130 9.76 11.06 28.66
N SER A 131 9.28 9.87 29.05
CA SER A 131 9.17 9.47 30.45
C SER A 131 10.53 9.38 31.15
N LEU A 132 11.54 8.84 30.45
CA LEU A 132 12.92 8.77 30.96
C LEU A 132 13.57 10.16 31.11
N LYS A 133 13.24 11.12 30.23
CA LYS A 133 13.71 12.51 30.36
C LYS A 133 13.12 13.19 31.60
N LYS A 134 11.86 12.92 31.95
CA LYS A 134 11.20 13.50 33.14
C LYS A 134 11.79 12.97 34.46
N LEU A 135 12.22 11.71 34.50
CA LEU A 135 12.84 11.09 35.69
C LEU A 135 14.27 11.56 35.98
N ARG A 136 14.94 12.21 35.03
CA ARG A 136 16.31 12.75 35.19
C ARG A 136 16.36 14.22 35.64
N LYS A 137 15.21 14.87 35.86
CA LYS A 137 15.10 16.22 36.42
C LYS A 137 14.66 16.16 37.88
#